data_AF-A0A364Y407-F1
#
_entry.id   AF-A0A364Y407-F1
#
_cell.length_a   1.000
_cell.length_b   1.000
_cell.length_c   1.000
_cell.angle_alpha   90.00
_cell.angle_beta   90.00
_cell.angle_gamma   90.00
#
_symmetry.space_group_name_H-M   'P 1'
#
loop_
_entity.id
_entity.type
_entity.pdbx_description
1 polymer ?
#
loop_
_entity_poly.entity_id
_entity_poly.type
_entity_poly.pdbx_seq_one_letter_code
_entity_poly.pdbx_strand_id
1 'polypeptide(L)'
;MLMPYYYSQEDLLFYVEKFDKQSRVVLIDFFDSNEFGTFNEMAQLNYNWEKRPTMIEIRNYPGRSLREGVTYRVTRETVLRLIPRLQTVEESLVIGFRIELNFEDGEVFGLSKTFNIGEQFWKWPFTHAETEPDQQLPLSSEKVIVRNIGQGSWNEITAEGDVKLIFDIGTLWSTKASEIVRLIGNRNIEYQRCKPSLILSHWDVDHYHFLLGLEDATITSFFRFITRAHPPTLTARKAAGRFRILNPTALIELAPLPPPPTLRNSTALGYSYLTASRDYILFNSCKNPSRNKCALGLAIRKNDKAVIFSGDYDYSQVSDHILPLLNFKCDHYLIVPHHGGKAGSFVYKHSSKNRLQEAVISVGKNPYKPPHPHSGNINDLRSIGFKVIRTDYKGSDHVIPL
;
A
#
# COMPACT_ATOMS: atom_id res chain seq x y z
N MET A 1 -4.02 -33.87 -11.55
CA MET A 1 -5.13 -33.21 -12.26
C MET A 1 -4.52 -32.08 -13.08
N LEU A 2 -4.59 -32.17 -14.40
CA LEU A 2 -3.79 -31.41 -15.37
C LEU A 2 -4.17 -29.92 -15.35
N MET A 3 -3.18 -29.04 -15.08
CA MET A 3 -3.32 -27.60 -15.27
C MET A 3 -3.34 -27.29 -16.78
N PRO A 4 -4.32 -26.55 -17.31
CA PRO A 4 -4.25 -26.07 -18.67
C PRO A 4 -3.21 -24.94 -18.72
N TYR A 5 -2.02 -25.29 -19.21
CA TYR A 5 -0.98 -24.38 -19.67
C TYR A 5 -1.58 -23.40 -20.68
N TYR A 6 -1.90 -22.19 -20.25
CA TYR A 6 -2.32 -21.10 -21.12
C TYR A 6 -1.25 -20.02 -21.06
N TYR A 7 -0.26 -20.11 -21.95
CA TYR A 7 0.37 -19.05 -22.75
C TYR A 7 1.51 -19.73 -23.52
N SER A 8 1.68 -19.41 -24.80
CA SER A 8 2.92 -19.71 -25.51
C SER A 8 4.06 -18.98 -24.78
N GLN A 9 4.80 -19.68 -23.92
CA GLN A 9 5.75 -19.10 -22.96
C GLN A 9 7.06 -18.62 -23.64
N GLU A 10 6.96 -17.53 -24.41
CA GLU A 10 8.15 -16.74 -24.73
C GLU A 10 8.25 -15.47 -23.88
N ASP A 11 7.14 -14.86 -23.47
CA ASP A 11 7.19 -13.61 -22.72
C ASP A 11 7.07 -13.86 -21.20
N LEU A 12 7.81 -13.07 -20.42
CA LEU A 12 7.59 -12.91 -18.98
C LEU A 12 6.62 -11.76 -18.70
N LEU A 13 5.85 -11.90 -17.63
CA LEU A 13 4.92 -10.88 -17.15
C LEU A 13 5.46 -10.16 -15.91
N PHE A 14 5.74 -8.87 -16.06
CA PHE A 14 6.20 -8.00 -14.99
C PHE A 14 5.15 -6.97 -14.62
N TYR A 15 4.84 -6.86 -13.33
CA TYR A 15 4.01 -5.80 -12.77
C TYR A 15 4.86 -4.59 -12.43
N VAL A 16 4.46 -3.40 -12.89
CA VAL A 16 5.13 -2.14 -12.55
C VAL A 16 4.61 -1.64 -11.21
N GLU A 17 5.41 -1.84 -10.17
CA GLU A 17 5.13 -1.36 -8.81
C GLU A 17 5.36 0.15 -8.72
N LYS A 18 6.45 0.66 -9.32
CA LYS A 18 6.76 2.09 -9.36
C LYS A 18 7.43 2.50 -10.66
N PHE A 19 7.13 3.70 -11.14
CA PHE A 19 7.85 4.32 -12.23
C PHE A 19 8.07 5.81 -11.99
N ASP A 20 9.32 6.20 -11.78
CA ASP A 20 9.73 7.59 -11.78
C ASP A 20 10.35 7.97 -13.12
N LYS A 21 9.59 8.71 -13.91
CA LYS A 21 10.00 9.18 -15.25
C LYS A 21 11.24 10.07 -15.21
N GLN A 22 11.41 10.88 -14.18
CA GLN A 22 12.49 11.87 -14.15
C GLN A 22 13.81 11.26 -13.70
N SER A 23 13.78 10.37 -12.70
CA SER A 23 14.97 9.59 -12.31
C SER A 23 15.20 8.35 -13.19
N ARG A 24 14.23 8.00 -14.04
CA ARG A 24 14.24 6.83 -14.93
C ARG A 24 14.43 5.53 -14.15
N VAL A 25 13.78 5.44 -13.01
CA VAL A 25 13.76 4.24 -12.17
C VAL A 25 12.43 3.54 -12.35
N VAL A 26 12.48 2.24 -12.63
CA VAL A 26 11.33 1.35 -12.66
C VAL A 26 11.53 0.31 -11.57
N LEU A 27 10.55 0.17 -10.69
CA LEU A 27 10.47 -0.96 -9.78
C LEU A 27 9.41 -1.92 -10.33
N ILE A 28 9.82 -3.14 -10.62
CA ILE A 28 8.93 -4.20 -11.10
C ILE A 28 8.96 -5.40 -10.18
N ASP A 29 7.92 -6.21 -10.25
CA ASP A 29 7.90 -7.51 -9.61
C ASP A 29 7.25 -8.53 -10.55
N PHE A 30 7.44 -9.80 -10.23
CA PHE A 30 6.85 -10.90 -10.97
C PHE A 30 5.35 -10.94 -10.76
N PHE A 31 4.64 -11.25 -11.85
CA PHE A 31 3.21 -11.40 -11.81
C PHE A 31 2.77 -12.57 -10.89
N ASP A 32 3.52 -13.68 -10.87
CA ASP A 32 3.37 -14.79 -9.93
C ASP A 32 4.66 -15.62 -9.78
N SER A 33 4.60 -16.73 -9.04
CA SER A 33 5.74 -17.63 -8.80
C SER A 33 6.16 -18.44 -10.03
N ASN A 34 5.27 -18.67 -11.01
CA ASN A 34 5.63 -19.37 -12.24
C ASN A 34 6.46 -18.46 -13.15
N GLU A 35 6.11 -17.18 -13.22
CA GLU A 35 6.88 -16.15 -13.91
C GLU A 35 8.27 -16.00 -13.28
N PHE A 36 8.35 -16.02 -11.93
CA PHE A 36 9.64 -16.05 -11.24
C PHE A 36 10.43 -17.32 -11.55
N GLY A 37 9.81 -18.49 -11.50
CA GLY A 37 10.45 -19.78 -11.80
C GLY A 37 11.06 -19.80 -13.20
N THR A 38 10.29 -19.34 -14.19
CA THR A 38 10.72 -19.21 -15.59
C THR A 38 11.92 -18.26 -15.71
N PHE A 39 11.88 -17.11 -15.04
CA PHE A 39 13.01 -16.17 -15.00
C PHE A 39 14.25 -16.79 -14.34
N ASN A 40 14.07 -17.48 -13.21
CA ASN A 40 15.14 -18.13 -12.46
C ASN A 40 15.81 -19.23 -13.30
N GLU A 41 15.03 -20.00 -14.07
CA GLU A 41 15.53 -20.98 -15.04
C GLU A 41 16.28 -20.31 -16.21
N MET A 42 15.70 -19.28 -16.84
CA MET A 42 16.36 -18.53 -17.94
C MET A 42 17.69 -17.93 -17.49
N ALA A 43 17.75 -17.42 -16.26
CA ALA A 43 18.92 -16.80 -15.67
C ALA A 43 19.90 -17.82 -15.06
N GLN A 44 19.56 -19.11 -15.08
CA GLN A 44 20.33 -20.19 -14.43
C GLN A 44 20.64 -19.89 -12.96
N LEU A 45 19.69 -19.25 -12.28
CA LEU A 45 19.80 -18.86 -10.88
C LEU A 45 19.31 -20.00 -9.98
N ASN A 46 19.94 -20.18 -8.82
CA ASN A 46 19.40 -20.99 -7.73
C ASN A 46 18.83 -20.08 -6.63
N TYR A 47 17.96 -19.14 -7.02
CA TYR A 47 17.45 -18.11 -6.12
C TYR A 47 16.13 -18.55 -5.47
N ASN A 48 16.16 -18.76 -4.15
CA ASN A 48 14.96 -19.13 -3.40
C ASN A 48 14.08 -17.90 -3.11
N TRP A 49 13.10 -17.67 -3.98
CA TRP A 49 12.16 -16.55 -3.87
C TRP A 49 11.25 -16.63 -2.64
N GLU A 50 11.01 -17.80 -2.04
CA GLU A 50 10.17 -17.90 -0.84
C GLU A 50 10.85 -17.21 0.34
N LYS A 51 12.17 -17.34 0.43
CA LYS A 51 12.98 -16.77 1.52
C LYS A 51 13.65 -15.45 1.18
N ARG A 52 13.62 -15.02 -0.08
CA ARG A 52 14.36 -13.84 -0.55
C ARG A 52 13.48 -12.86 -1.33
N PRO A 53 13.81 -11.56 -1.36
CA PRO A 53 13.05 -10.56 -2.11
C PRO A 53 12.96 -10.87 -3.61
N THR A 54 11.89 -10.42 -4.28
CA THR A 54 11.63 -10.76 -5.69
C THR A 54 11.55 -9.56 -6.62
N MET A 55 11.43 -8.34 -6.11
CA MET A 55 11.36 -7.16 -6.98
C MET A 55 12.69 -6.92 -7.71
N ILE A 56 12.59 -6.32 -8.89
CA ILE A 56 13.72 -5.89 -9.71
C ILE A 56 13.69 -4.36 -9.82
N GLU A 57 14.78 -3.72 -9.43
CA GLU A 57 15.00 -2.29 -9.64
C GLU A 57 15.74 -2.08 -10.96
N ILE A 58 15.11 -1.45 -11.94
CA ILE A 58 15.71 -1.05 -13.21
C ILE A 58 16.01 0.45 -13.15
N ARG A 59 17.26 0.82 -13.42
CA ARG A 59 17.74 2.20 -13.42
C ARG A 59 18.14 2.66 -14.81
N ASN A 60 18.11 3.98 -15.01
CA ASN A 60 18.40 4.64 -16.29
C ASN A 60 17.54 4.14 -17.45
N TYR A 61 16.33 3.67 -17.16
CA TYR A 61 15.43 3.10 -18.16
C TYR A 61 15.11 4.11 -19.27
N PRO A 62 15.49 3.83 -20.54
CA PRO A 62 15.38 4.80 -21.63
C PRO A 62 14.05 4.72 -22.39
N GLY A 63 13.23 3.70 -22.08
CA GLY A 63 11.99 3.42 -22.80
C GLY A 63 10.87 4.41 -22.51
N ARG A 64 9.68 4.06 -23.00
CA ARG A 64 8.49 4.91 -22.87
C ARG A 64 8.02 5.02 -21.42
N SER A 65 7.17 6.01 -21.16
CA SER A 65 6.52 6.12 -19.86
C SER A 65 5.64 4.91 -19.55
N LEU A 66 5.87 4.29 -18.40
CA LEU A 66 5.10 3.15 -17.91
C LEU A 66 3.99 3.62 -16.99
N ARG A 67 2.90 2.86 -16.92
CA ARG A 67 1.82 3.10 -15.97
C ARG A 67 2.04 2.21 -14.74
N GLU A 68 2.11 2.84 -13.57
CA GLU A 68 2.11 2.14 -12.29
C GLU A 68 0.82 1.30 -12.16
N GLY A 69 0.94 0.15 -11.51
CA GLY A 69 -0.18 -0.75 -11.31
C GLY A 69 -0.57 -1.62 -12.52
N VAL A 70 0.30 -1.71 -13.53
CA VAL A 70 0.04 -2.42 -14.78
C VAL A 70 1.07 -3.53 -15.01
N THR A 71 0.59 -4.65 -15.54
CA THR A 71 1.45 -5.72 -16.03
C THR A 71 1.83 -5.51 -17.48
N TYR A 72 3.11 -5.65 -17.79
CA TYR A 72 3.68 -5.57 -19.13
C TYR A 72 4.33 -6.90 -19.50
N ARG A 73 4.30 -7.21 -20.79
CA ARG A 73 5.05 -8.32 -21.38
C ARG A 73 6.50 -7.91 -21.62
N VAL A 74 7.43 -8.80 -21.31
CA VAL A 74 8.85 -8.67 -21.65
C VAL A 74 9.28 -9.95 -22.35
N THR A 75 9.71 -9.83 -23.60
CA THR A 75 10.08 -10.98 -24.44
C THR A 75 11.25 -11.76 -23.87
N ARG A 76 11.32 -13.07 -24.10
CA ARG A 76 12.47 -13.93 -23.77
C ARG A 76 13.80 -13.30 -24.20
N GLU A 77 13.88 -12.80 -25.43
CA GLU A 77 15.09 -12.17 -25.97
C GLU A 77 15.53 -10.99 -25.10
N THR A 78 14.60 -10.09 -24.76
CA THR A 78 14.86 -8.97 -23.86
C THR A 78 15.30 -9.45 -22.48
N VAL A 79 14.66 -10.45 -21.89
CA VAL A 79 15.07 -11.01 -20.58
C VAL A 79 16.49 -11.57 -20.63
N LEU A 80 16.81 -12.38 -21.64
CA LEU A 80 18.14 -12.96 -21.84
C LEU A 80 19.21 -11.89 -22.05
N ARG A 81 18.88 -10.78 -22.72
CA ARG A 81 19.78 -9.62 -22.85
C ARG A 81 20.05 -8.93 -21.51
N LEU A 82 19.08 -8.93 -20.60
CA LEU A 82 19.18 -8.27 -19.29
C LEU A 82 19.91 -9.13 -18.24
N ILE A 83 19.83 -10.46 -18.35
CA ILE A 83 20.40 -11.41 -17.37
C ILE A 83 21.88 -11.15 -17.04
N PRO A 84 22.79 -10.93 -18.02
CA PRO A 84 24.20 -10.66 -17.73
C PRO A 84 24.46 -9.42 -16.87
N ARG A 85 23.45 -8.56 -16.67
CA ARG A 85 23.54 -7.31 -15.92
C ARG A 85 22.86 -7.37 -14.55
N LEU A 86 22.27 -8.51 -14.20
CA LEU A 86 21.61 -8.69 -12.91
C LEU A 86 22.63 -8.59 -11.78
N GLN A 87 22.35 -7.71 -10.83
CA GLN A 87 23.09 -7.58 -9.58
C GLN A 87 22.18 -7.95 -8.43
N THR A 88 22.59 -8.88 -7.58
CA THR A 88 21.82 -9.21 -6.38
C THR A 88 21.89 -8.07 -5.36
N VAL A 89 20.77 -7.78 -4.69
CA VAL A 89 20.70 -6.77 -3.65
C VAL A 89 20.55 -7.46 -2.29
N GLU A 90 21.58 -7.38 -1.46
CA GLU A 90 21.59 -8.07 -0.15
C GLU A 90 20.86 -7.30 0.96
N GLU A 91 20.90 -5.97 0.90
CA GLU A 91 20.40 -5.07 1.94
C GLU A 91 18.99 -4.53 1.58
N SER A 92 18.05 -5.44 1.31
CA SER A 92 16.65 -5.11 1.02
C SER A 92 15.70 -6.26 1.41
N LEU A 93 14.50 -5.92 1.87
CA LEU A 93 13.42 -6.90 2.09
C LEU A 93 12.52 -7.09 0.87
N VAL A 94 12.62 -6.23 -0.15
CA VAL A 94 11.73 -6.25 -1.33
C VAL A 94 12.48 -6.40 -2.66
N ILE A 95 13.66 -5.79 -2.82
CA ILE A 95 14.46 -5.88 -4.06
C ILE A 95 15.43 -7.05 -3.98
N GLY A 96 15.28 -8.02 -4.89
CA GLY A 96 16.23 -9.11 -5.06
C GLY A 96 17.32 -8.79 -6.08
N PHE A 97 16.96 -8.02 -7.11
CA PHE A 97 17.86 -7.73 -8.22
C PHE A 97 17.84 -6.26 -8.63
N ARG A 98 18.98 -5.78 -9.13
CA ARG A 98 19.13 -4.48 -9.76
C ARG A 98 19.70 -4.65 -11.16
N ILE A 99 19.22 -3.81 -12.07
CA ILE A 99 19.71 -3.71 -13.45
C ILE A 99 19.98 -2.22 -13.74
N GLU A 100 21.19 -1.91 -14.17
CA GLU A 100 21.55 -0.59 -14.68
C GLU A 100 21.50 -0.65 -16.22
N LEU A 101 20.66 0.21 -16.83
CA LEU A 101 20.57 0.33 -18.29
C LEU A 101 21.37 1.53 -18.81
N ASN A 102 21.61 1.51 -20.11
CA ASN A 102 22.14 2.59 -20.92
C ASN A 102 21.11 2.97 -21.99
N PHE A 103 21.27 4.15 -22.59
CA PHE A 103 20.34 4.64 -23.63
C PHE A 103 20.20 3.68 -24.82
N GLU A 104 21.27 2.96 -25.17
CA GLU A 104 21.32 2.03 -26.31
C GLU A 104 20.50 0.75 -26.09
N ASP A 105 20.11 0.45 -24.84
CA ASP A 105 19.33 -0.76 -24.54
C ASP A 105 17.88 -0.70 -25.04
N GLY A 106 17.40 0.50 -25.38
CA GLY A 106 16.09 0.72 -25.95
C GLY A 106 14.93 0.33 -25.04
N GLU A 107 13.79 0.00 -25.67
CA GLU A 107 12.57 -0.38 -24.98
C GLU A 107 12.70 -1.79 -24.35
N VAL A 108 12.28 -1.91 -23.09
CA VAL A 108 12.28 -3.18 -22.34
C VAL A 108 10.88 -3.77 -22.28
N PHE A 109 9.86 -2.91 -22.18
CA PHE A 109 8.49 -3.32 -21.93
C PHE A 109 7.66 -3.27 -23.21
N GLY A 110 7.21 -4.46 -23.62
CA GLY A 110 6.24 -4.65 -24.69
C GLY A 110 4.83 -4.18 -24.29
N LEU A 111 3.80 -4.75 -24.90
CA LEU A 111 2.41 -4.33 -24.65
C LEU A 111 1.96 -4.63 -23.21
N SER A 112 1.10 -3.76 -22.67
CA SER A 112 0.42 -4.02 -21.40
C SER A 112 -0.53 -5.20 -21.53
N LYS A 113 -0.57 -6.09 -20.52
CA LYS A 113 -1.47 -7.23 -20.46
C LYS A 113 -2.67 -6.92 -19.58
N THR A 114 -3.86 -6.91 -20.19
CA THR A 114 -5.13 -6.98 -19.46
C THR A 114 -5.54 -8.44 -19.33
N PHE A 115 -6.08 -8.80 -18.17
CA PHE A 115 -6.47 -10.16 -17.88
C PHE A 115 -7.99 -10.33 -17.96
N ASN A 116 -8.45 -11.39 -18.63
CA ASN A 116 -9.87 -11.74 -18.65
C ASN A 116 -10.31 -12.37 -17.30
N ILE A 117 -11.60 -12.61 -17.11
CA ILE A 117 -12.16 -13.12 -15.85
C ILE A 117 -11.59 -14.51 -15.50
N GLY A 118 -11.44 -15.40 -16.48
CA GLY A 118 -10.86 -16.73 -16.25
C GLY A 118 -9.39 -16.66 -15.85
N GLU A 119 -8.62 -15.81 -16.51
CA GLU A 119 -7.24 -15.53 -16.14
C GLU A 119 -7.16 -14.92 -14.73
N GLN A 120 -8.10 -14.02 -14.37
CA GLN A 120 -8.22 -13.42 -13.03
C GLN A 120 -8.58 -14.45 -11.94
N PHE A 121 -9.42 -15.44 -12.26
CA PHE A 121 -9.80 -16.50 -11.34
C PHE A 121 -8.59 -17.34 -10.88
N TRP A 122 -7.72 -17.72 -11.82
CA TRP A 122 -6.49 -18.45 -11.52
C TRP A 122 -5.47 -17.64 -10.72
N LYS A 123 -5.56 -16.31 -10.75
CA LYS A 123 -4.72 -15.47 -9.90
C LYS A 123 -5.13 -15.55 -8.43
N TRP A 124 -6.42 -15.84 -8.14
CA TRP A 124 -7.00 -15.72 -6.80
C TRP A 124 -8.15 -16.71 -6.57
N PRO A 125 -7.85 -18.01 -6.42
CA PRO A 125 -8.87 -19.06 -6.29
C PRO A 125 -9.67 -19.04 -4.97
N PHE A 126 -9.40 -18.11 -4.06
CA PHE A 126 -10.02 -18.05 -2.74
C PHE A 126 -10.73 -16.71 -2.51
N THR A 127 -12.05 -16.72 -2.63
CA THR A 127 -12.91 -15.77 -1.92
C THR A 127 -13.34 -16.47 -0.64
N HIS A 128 -12.67 -16.21 0.48
CA HIS A 128 -13.21 -16.67 1.76
C HIS A 128 -14.48 -15.90 2.10
N ALA A 129 -15.37 -16.64 2.77
CA ALA A 129 -16.75 -16.30 3.04
C ALA A 129 -16.91 -14.98 3.78
N GLU A 130 -18.06 -14.35 3.55
CA GLU A 130 -18.62 -13.32 4.43
C GLU A 130 -18.66 -13.88 5.86
N THR A 131 -17.70 -13.50 6.69
CA THR A 131 -17.71 -13.87 8.10
C THR A 131 -18.64 -12.93 8.88
N GLU A 132 -19.46 -13.55 9.73
CA GLU A 132 -20.52 -12.94 10.54
C GLU A 132 -20.04 -11.91 11.59
N PRO A 133 -20.96 -11.09 12.15
CA PRO A 133 -20.73 -9.72 12.65
C PRO A 133 -20.00 -9.52 13.99
N ASP A 134 -19.51 -10.54 14.68
CA ASP A 134 -18.80 -10.39 15.98
C ASP A 134 -17.36 -9.82 15.84
N GLN A 135 -17.10 -9.19 14.69
CA GLN A 135 -15.78 -8.84 14.15
C GLN A 135 -15.45 -7.34 14.23
N GLN A 136 -15.76 -6.72 15.36
CA GLN A 136 -15.77 -5.27 15.51
C GLN A 136 -14.36 -4.66 15.67
N LEU A 137 -14.10 -3.51 15.03
CA LEU A 137 -12.93 -2.67 15.35
C LEU A 137 -12.91 -2.27 16.84
N PRO A 138 -11.75 -1.90 17.42
CA PRO A 138 -11.65 -1.53 18.82
C PRO A 138 -12.71 -0.51 19.26
N LEU A 139 -13.18 -0.62 20.50
CA LEU A 139 -14.24 0.26 21.02
C LEU A 139 -13.70 1.61 21.50
N SER A 140 -12.44 1.69 21.92
CA SER A 140 -11.83 2.90 22.47
C SER A 140 -10.61 3.37 21.65
N SER A 141 -10.30 4.65 21.80
CA SER A 141 -9.11 5.30 21.25
C SER A 141 -8.86 6.61 21.97
N GLU A 142 -7.60 6.84 22.32
CA GLU A 142 -7.13 7.99 23.10
C GLU A 142 -6.13 8.85 22.32
N LYS A 143 -5.35 8.25 21.43
CA LYS A 143 -4.40 8.97 20.57
C LYS A 143 -4.12 8.21 19.28
N VAL A 144 -3.75 8.98 18.27
CA VAL A 144 -3.16 8.50 17.01
C VAL A 144 -1.69 8.89 17.01
N ILE A 145 -0.82 7.95 16.66
CA ILE A 145 0.61 8.16 16.50
C ILE A 145 0.95 7.94 15.03
N VAL A 146 1.33 9.01 14.34
CA VAL A 146 1.87 8.98 12.98
C VAL A 146 3.37 8.80 13.08
N ARG A 147 3.87 7.64 12.66
CA ARG A 147 5.26 7.24 12.85
C ARG A 147 6.18 8.01 11.91
N ASN A 148 7.35 8.43 12.39
CA ASN A 148 8.39 8.99 11.54
C ASN A 148 9.23 7.86 10.93
N ILE A 149 8.77 7.36 9.77
CA ILE A 149 9.36 6.19 9.09
C ILE A 149 10.02 6.55 7.75
N GLY A 150 10.34 7.83 7.58
CA GLY A 150 10.73 8.39 6.30
C GLY A 150 9.50 8.53 5.40
N GLN A 151 9.55 7.90 4.22
CA GLN A 151 8.47 7.93 3.23
C GLN A 151 7.61 6.67 3.36
N GLY A 152 6.29 6.80 3.44
CA GLY A 152 5.33 5.69 3.53
C GLY A 152 4.28 5.93 4.60
N SER A 153 3.46 4.91 4.91
CA SER A 153 2.34 5.02 5.85
C SER A 153 2.48 4.03 7.00
N TRP A 154 2.50 4.53 8.24
CA TRP A 154 2.39 3.72 9.45
C TRP A 154 1.78 4.55 10.57
N ASN A 155 0.57 4.19 10.98
CA ASN A 155 -0.17 4.91 12.00
C ASN A 155 -0.66 3.95 13.08
N GLU A 156 -0.40 4.26 14.36
CA GLU A 156 -0.83 3.47 15.51
C GLU A 156 -1.94 4.21 16.25
N ILE A 157 -3.04 3.52 16.54
CA ILE A 157 -4.14 4.02 17.37
C ILE A 157 -4.05 3.28 18.70
N THR A 158 -3.96 4.05 19.78
CA THR A 158 -3.76 3.48 21.13
C THR A 158 -4.90 3.83 22.07
N ALA A 159 -5.14 2.96 23.04
CA ALA A 159 -5.99 3.21 24.19
C ALA A 159 -5.43 2.47 25.40
N GLU A 160 -5.54 3.05 26.60
CA GLU A 160 -5.10 2.43 27.86
C GLU A 160 -3.61 2.02 27.84
N GLY A 161 -2.79 2.79 27.11
CA GLY A 161 -1.35 2.51 26.95
C GLY A 161 -1.00 1.40 25.95
N ASP A 162 -1.99 0.78 25.29
CA ASP A 162 -1.78 -0.29 24.30
C ASP A 162 -2.08 0.17 22.87
N VAL A 163 -1.31 -0.36 21.90
CA VAL A 163 -1.66 -0.26 20.48
C VAL A 163 -2.84 -1.19 20.19
N LYS A 164 -4.00 -0.63 19.83
CA LYS A 164 -5.22 -1.38 19.55
C LYS A 164 -5.43 -1.59 18.05
N LEU A 165 -5.03 -0.61 17.24
CA LEU A 165 -5.16 -0.66 15.78
C LEU A 165 -3.94 -0.04 15.10
N ILE A 166 -3.57 -0.60 13.95
CA ILE A 166 -2.55 -0.08 13.06
C ILE A 166 -3.21 0.16 11.69
N PHE A 167 -3.01 1.35 11.13
CA PHE A 167 -3.44 1.67 9.76
C PHE A 167 -2.21 1.90 8.88
N ASP A 168 -2.01 0.98 7.95
CA ASP A 168 -0.79 0.73 7.18
C ASP A 168 0.44 0.48 8.05
N ILE A 169 1.46 -0.15 7.46
CA ILE A 169 2.73 -0.45 8.11
C ILE A 169 3.81 -0.59 7.03
N GLY A 170 4.14 0.51 6.37
CA GLY A 170 5.05 0.55 5.23
C GLY A 170 6.07 1.69 5.26
N THR A 171 7.07 1.54 4.41
CA THR A 171 8.11 2.53 4.12
C THR A 171 8.57 2.35 2.67
N LEU A 172 9.28 3.33 2.13
CA LEU A 172 9.82 3.35 0.78
C LEU A 172 10.51 2.02 0.43
N TRP A 173 10.32 1.55 -0.80
CA TRP A 173 10.92 0.31 -1.30
C TRP A 173 12.45 0.27 -1.21
N SER A 174 13.10 1.45 -1.24
CA SER A 174 14.55 1.57 -1.19
C SER A 174 15.10 1.57 0.24
N THR A 175 14.23 1.50 1.26
CA THR A 175 14.65 1.44 2.65
C THR A 175 15.41 0.14 2.89
N LYS A 176 16.58 0.27 3.52
CA LYS A 176 17.48 -0.81 3.88
C LYS A 176 16.83 -1.80 4.87
N ALA A 177 17.18 -3.08 4.76
CA ALA A 177 16.68 -4.11 5.66
C ALA A 177 17.08 -3.83 7.13
N SER A 178 18.33 -3.41 7.38
CA SER A 178 18.78 -3.00 8.72
C SER A 178 18.00 -1.81 9.27
N GLU A 179 17.66 -0.84 8.42
CA GLU A 179 16.87 0.33 8.81
C GLU A 179 15.44 -0.06 9.15
N ILE A 180 14.85 -1.01 8.40
CA ILE A 180 13.54 -1.56 8.70
C ILE A 180 13.53 -2.23 10.08
N VAL A 181 14.51 -3.09 10.37
CA VAL A 181 14.64 -3.74 11.67
C VAL A 181 14.81 -2.70 12.78
N ARG A 182 15.62 -1.66 12.56
CA ARG A 182 15.81 -0.56 13.51
C ARG A 182 14.52 0.21 13.80
N LEU A 183 13.72 0.52 12.77
CA LEU A 183 12.47 1.26 12.90
C LEU A 183 11.34 0.41 13.51
N ILE A 184 11.32 -0.90 13.25
CA ILE A 184 10.47 -1.85 13.99
C ILE A 184 10.85 -1.82 15.47
N GLY A 185 12.14 -1.90 15.79
CA GLY A 185 12.62 -1.82 17.16
C GLY A 185 11.89 -2.79 18.09
N ASN A 186 11.34 -2.30 19.20
CA ASN A 186 10.59 -3.12 20.17
C ASN A 186 9.14 -3.43 19.75
N ARG A 187 8.68 -3.04 18.56
CA ARG A 187 7.27 -3.24 18.15
C ARG A 187 6.93 -4.71 17.97
N ASN A 188 7.89 -5.60 17.68
CA ASN A 188 7.65 -7.04 17.72
C ASN A 188 7.12 -7.46 19.09
N ILE A 189 7.79 -7.05 20.17
CA ILE A 189 7.41 -7.36 21.57
C ILE A 189 6.08 -6.68 21.92
N GLU A 190 5.94 -5.40 21.57
CA GLU A 190 4.75 -4.62 21.89
C GLU A 190 3.50 -5.19 21.21
N TYR A 191 3.57 -5.52 19.93
CA TYR A 191 2.44 -6.07 19.19
C TYR A 191 2.10 -7.50 19.60
N GLN A 192 3.10 -8.31 19.98
CA GLN A 192 2.87 -9.62 20.60
C GLN A 192 2.05 -9.53 21.88
N ARG A 193 2.30 -8.48 22.68
CA ARG A 193 1.58 -8.19 23.93
C ARG A 193 0.21 -7.58 23.69
N CYS A 194 0.11 -6.52 22.89
CA CYS A 194 -1.11 -5.75 22.67
C CYS A 194 -2.09 -6.43 21.72
N LYS A 195 -1.59 -7.30 20.82
CA LYS A 195 -2.38 -7.99 19.79
C LYS A 195 -3.26 -7.04 18.97
N PRO A 196 -2.68 -6.03 18.31
CA PRO A 196 -3.47 -5.03 17.60
C PRO A 196 -4.23 -5.65 16.41
N SER A 197 -5.23 -4.93 15.93
CA SER A 197 -5.75 -5.12 14.56
C SER A 197 -4.88 -4.35 13.57
N LEU A 198 -4.60 -4.92 12.40
CA LEU A 198 -3.98 -4.21 11.29
C LEU A 198 -4.99 -3.98 10.17
N ILE A 199 -5.03 -2.77 9.63
CA ILE A 199 -5.72 -2.44 8.39
C ILE A 199 -4.66 -2.02 7.38
N LEU A 200 -4.57 -2.72 6.26
CA LEU A 200 -3.77 -2.28 5.10
C LEU A 200 -4.69 -1.64 4.07
N SER A 201 -4.46 -0.36 3.78
CA SER A 201 -5.23 0.41 2.82
C SER A 201 -5.16 -0.22 1.43
N HIS A 202 -3.96 -0.54 0.95
CA HIS A 202 -3.72 -1.16 -0.35
C HIS A 202 -2.31 -1.77 -0.44
N TRP A 203 -2.06 -2.55 -1.50
CA TRP A 203 -0.80 -3.29 -1.70
C TRP A 203 0.27 -2.50 -2.46
N ASP A 204 0.45 -1.22 -2.12
CA ASP A 204 1.63 -0.45 -2.52
C ASP A 204 2.73 -0.70 -1.49
N VAL A 205 3.96 -0.91 -1.96
CA VAL A 205 5.10 -1.28 -1.11
C VAL A 205 5.28 -0.35 0.09
N ASP A 206 5.09 0.96 -0.07
CA ASP A 206 5.20 1.95 1.00
C ASP A 206 4.06 1.95 2.03
N HIS A 207 3.09 1.03 1.90
CA HIS A 207 2.03 0.77 2.87
C HIS A 207 2.16 -0.57 3.59
N TYR A 208 2.96 -1.52 3.09
CA TYR A 208 3.12 -2.85 3.72
C TYR A 208 4.57 -3.30 3.97
N HIS A 209 5.59 -2.55 3.53
CA HIS A 209 7.00 -2.98 3.58
C HIS A 209 7.45 -3.55 4.93
N PHE A 210 7.05 -2.93 6.06
CA PHE A 210 7.46 -3.40 7.39
C PHE A 210 6.88 -4.77 7.74
N LEU A 211 5.77 -5.21 7.14
CA LEU A 211 5.25 -6.58 7.32
C LEU A 211 6.27 -7.66 6.98
N LEU A 212 7.16 -7.37 6.05
CA LEU A 212 8.23 -8.29 5.65
C LEU A 212 9.33 -8.41 6.72
N GLY A 213 9.45 -7.42 7.61
CA GLY A 213 10.45 -7.38 8.67
C GLY A 213 9.93 -7.80 10.06
N LEU A 214 8.61 -7.92 10.24
CA LEU A 214 8.04 -8.41 11.51
C LEU A 214 8.41 -9.87 11.75
N GLU A 215 8.50 -10.29 13.01
CA GLU A 215 8.71 -11.70 13.39
C GLU A 215 7.46 -12.56 13.18
N ASP A 216 7.63 -13.87 12.96
CA ASP A 216 6.51 -14.80 12.81
C ASP A 216 5.59 -14.78 14.04
N ALA A 217 6.18 -14.74 15.24
CA ALA A 217 5.44 -14.61 16.51
C ALA A 217 4.58 -13.34 16.56
N THR A 218 5.06 -12.23 15.99
CA THR A 218 4.29 -11.00 15.87
C THR A 218 3.15 -11.15 14.87
N ILE A 219 3.38 -11.77 13.72
CA ILE A 219 2.31 -12.07 12.74
C ILE A 219 1.21 -12.93 13.36
N THR A 220 1.57 -13.99 14.09
CA THR A 220 0.62 -14.85 14.82
C THR A 220 -0.16 -14.13 15.92
N SER A 221 0.40 -13.05 16.48
CA SER A 221 -0.23 -12.34 17.60
C SER A 221 -1.31 -11.33 17.21
N PHE A 222 -1.32 -10.85 15.96
CA PHE A 222 -2.31 -9.88 15.51
C PHE A 222 -3.72 -10.42 15.75
N PHE A 223 -4.58 -9.59 16.34
CA PHE A 223 -5.96 -9.96 16.55
C PHE A 223 -6.70 -10.08 15.21
N ARG A 224 -6.43 -9.15 14.28
CA ARG A 224 -6.99 -9.14 12.91
C ARG A 224 -6.01 -8.52 11.93
N PHE A 225 -6.14 -8.91 10.68
CA PHE A 225 -5.53 -8.23 9.54
C PHE A 225 -6.56 -8.05 8.43
N ILE A 226 -7.03 -6.83 8.26
CA ILE A 226 -7.98 -6.43 7.22
C ILE A 226 -7.18 -5.84 6.06
N THR A 227 -7.35 -6.40 4.87
CA THR A 227 -6.62 -5.95 3.69
C THR A 227 -7.48 -6.05 2.44
N ARG A 228 -7.04 -5.41 1.36
CA ARG A 228 -7.62 -5.64 0.04
C ARG A 228 -7.32 -7.05 -0.41
N ALA A 229 -8.35 -7.74 -0.87
CA ALA A 229 -8.17 -8.99 -1.60
C ALA A 229 -7.29 -8.74 -2.84
N HIS A 230 -6.66 -9.80 -3.30
CA HIS A 230 -5.91 -9.85 -4.55
C HIS A 230 -4.59 -9.06 -4.59
N PRO A 231 -3.56 -9.48 -3.81
CA PRO A 231 -2.24 -8.86 -3.87
C PRO A 231 -1.65 -8.94 -5.30
N PRO A 232 -1.18 -7.81 -5.88
CA PRO A 232 -0.88 -7.72 -7.30
C PRO A 232 0.45 -8.36 -7.71
N THR A 233 1.43 -8.35 -6.80
CA THR A 233 2.81 -8.77 -7.06
C THR A 233 3.19 -10.02 -6.27
N LEU A 234 4.25 -10.72 -6.70
CA LEU A 234 4.80 -11.86 -5.96
C LEU A 234 5.20 -11.46 -4.53
N THR A 235 5.86 -10.32 -4.33
CA THR A 235 6.23 -9.81 -3.00
C THR A 235 5.02 -9.59 -2.11
N ALA A 236 3.97 -8.93 -2.61
CA ALA A 236 2.74 -8.72 -1.85
C ALA A 236 2.03 -10.05 -1.54
N ARG A 237 2.04 -11.00 -2.48
CA ARG A 237 1.50 -12.36 -2.25
C ARG A 237 2.30 -13.14 -1.23
N LYS A 238 3.62 -12.97 -1.16
CA LYS A 238 4.44 -13.55 -0.08
C LYS A 238 4.05 -12.99 1.28
N ALA A 239 3.88 -11.67 1.40
CA ALA A 239 3.44 -11.03 2.64
C ALA A 239 2.06 -11.55 3.09
N ALA A 240 1.08 -11.56 2.18
CA ALA A 240 -0.25 -12.10 2.45
C ALA A 240 -0.24 -13.61 2.74
N GLY A 241 0.56 -14.37 1.99
CA GLY A 241 0.71 -15.82 2.14
C GLY A 241 1.31 -16.21 3.48
N ARG A 242 2.35 -15.49 3.93
CA ARG A 242 2.92 -15.63 5.27
C ARG A 242 1.87 -15.44 6.35
N PHE A 243 1.04 -14.39 6.25
CA PHE A 243 -0.04 -14.14 7.20
C PHE A 243 -1.11 -15.27 7.15
N ARG A 244 -1.49 -15.72 5.95
CA ARG A 244 -2.44 -16.82 5.77
C ARG A 244 -1.96 -18.13 6.38
N ILE A 245 -0.66 -18.39 6.38
CA ILE A 245 -0.07 -19.59 7.00
C ILE A 245 -0.02 -19.44 8.53
N LEU A 246 0.45 -18.29 9.03
CA LEU A 246 0.76 -18.11 10.44
C LEU A 246 -0.45 -17.69 11.30
N ASN A 247 -1.45 -17.06 10.69
CA ASN A 247 -2.63 -16.54 11.39
C ASN A 247 -3.87 -16.48 10.47
N PRO A 248 -4.33 -17.63 9.93
CA PRO A 248 -5.41 -17.69 8.93
C PRO A 248 -6.74 -17.13 9.43
N THR A 249 -7.05 -17.28 10.72
CA THR A 249 -8.34 -16.87 11.30
C THR A 249 -8.45 -15.36 11.53
N ALA A 250 -7.32 -14.66 11.62
CA ALA A 250 -7.27 -13.21 11.78
C ALA A 250 -7.34 -12.46 10.44
N LEU A 251 -7.05 -13.12 9.31
CA LEU A 251 -7.00 -12.51 7.99
C LEU A 251 -8.40 -12.29 7.41
N ILE A 252 -8.72 -11.04 7.07
CA ILE A 252 -9.95 -10.63 6.41
C ILE A 252 -9.59 -9.91 5.11
N GLU A 253 -9.87 -10.56 3.97
CA GLU A 253 -9.60 -10.01 2.64
C GLU A 253 -10.88 -9.41 2.04
N LEU A 254 -10.88 -8.09 1.83
CA LEU A 254 -12.02 -7.36 1.28
C LEU A 254 -11.87 -7.18 -0.22
N ALA A 255 -12.81 -7.73 -0.98
CA ALA A 255 -12.97 -7.40 -2.39
C ALA A 255 -13.45 -5.94 -2.56
N PRO A 256 -13.10 -5.26 -3.67
CA PRO A 256 -13.72 -4.00 -4.02
C PRO A 256 -15.22 -4.16 -4.14
N LEU A 257 -15.95 -3.12 -3.73
CA LEU A 257 -17.38 -3.07 -4.01
C LEU A 257 -17.61 -2.98 -5.53
N PRO A 258 -18.70 -3.58 -6.05
CA PRO A 258 -19.08 -3.38 -7.43
C PRO A 258 -19.32 -1.88 -7.67
N PRO A 259 -18.84 -1.30 -8.79
CA PRO A 259 -19.15 0.07 -9.12
C PRO A 259 -20.66 0.24 -9.35
N PRO A 260 -21.24 1.41 -9.08
CA PRO A 260 -22.62 1.70 -9.47
C PRO A 260 -22.83 1.46 -10.97
N PRO A 261 -24.01 0.98 -11.41
CA PRO A 261 -24.27 0.63 -12.82
C PRO A 261 -23.96 1.77 -13.81
N THR A 262 -24.05 3.02 -13.35
CA THR A 262 -23.85 4.23 -14.14
C THR A 262 -22.38 4.73 -14.18
N LEU A 263 -21.46 4.16 -13.39
CA LEU A 263 -20.10 4.68 -13.22
C LEU A 263 -19.04 3.56 -13.23
N ARG A 264 -18.63 3.10 -14.42
CA ARG A 264 -17.61 2.03 -14.59
C ARG A 264 -16.24 2.34 -13.96
N ASN A 265 -15.92 3.61 -13.70
CA ASN A 265 -14.68 4.09 -13.07
C ASN A 265 -14.99 4.95 -11.82
N SER A 266 -15.84 4.44 -10.94
CA SER A 266 -16.30 5.21 -9.78
C SER A 266 -15.18 5.48 -8.77
N THR A 267 -15.17 6.69 -8.20
CA THR A 267 -14.44 7.04 -6.98
C THR A 267 -15.28 6.77 -5.73
N ALA A 268 -16.48 6.21 -5.89
CA ALA A 268 -17.39 5.92 -4.79
C ALA A 268 -16.75 5.02 -3.73
N LEU A 269 -17.03 5.39 -2.48
CA LEU A 269 -16.76 4.57 -1.31
C LEU A 269 -18.09 4.00 -0.83
N GLY A 270 -18.11 2.71 -0.49
CA GLY A 270 -19.16 2.17 0.36
C GLY A 270 -18.63 1.90 1.76
N TYR A 271 -19.56 1.62 2.67
CA TYR A 271 -19.24 1.26 4.04
C TYR A 271 -18.84 -0.20 4.10
N SER A 272 -17.79 -0.52 4.86
CA SER A 272 -17.54 -1.91 5.24
C SER A 272 -18.45 -2.29 6.41
N TYR A 273 -19.02 -3.49 6.38
CA TYR A 273 -19.84 -4.03 7.48
C TYR A 273 -19.06 -4.19 8.80
N LEU A 274 -17.73 -4.09 8.76
CA LEU A 274 -16.84 -4.18 9.91
C LEU A 274 -16.88 -2.93 10.81
N THR A 275 -17.65 -1.90 10.44
CA THR A 275 -17.87 -0.68 11.25
C THR A 275 -18.95 -0.90 12.30
N ALA A 276 -18.60 -1.52 13.40
CA ALA A 276 -19.58 -1.81 14.45
C ALA A 276 -19.54 -0.82 15.64
N SER A 277 -18.50 0.00 15.78
CA SER A 277 -18.44 1.04 16.80
C SER A 277 -18.85 2.40 16.23
N ARG A 278 -19.48 3.25 17.05
CA ARG A 278 -19.82 4.63 16.65
C ARG A 278 -18.59 5.47 16.30
N ASP A 279 -17.43 5.01 16.76
CA ASP A 279 -16.17 5.74 16.77
C ASP A 279 -15.29 5.45 15.56
N TYR A 280 -15.55 4.39 14.80
CA TYR A 280 -14.73 4.03 13.63
C TYR A 280 -15.59 3.78 12.40
N ILE A 281 -15.16 4.34 11.27
CA ILE A 281 -15.77 4.14 9.96
C ILE A 281 -14.70 3.66 8.99
N LEU A 282 -14.78 2.40 8.59
CA LEU A 282 -13.96 1.75 7.58
C LEU A 282 -14.68 1.84 6.23
N PHE A 283 -14.02 2.51 5.30
CA PHE A 283 -14.47 2.70 3.93
C PHE A 283 -13.90 1.62 3.03
N ASN A 284 -14.75 0.99 2.23
CA ASN A 284 -14.35 0.06 1.20
C ASN A 284 -14.63 0.67 -0.18
N SER A 285 -13.57 0.97 -0.94
CA SER A 285 -13.71 1.56 -2.28
C SER A 285 -14.30 0.58 -3.28
N CYS A 286 -15.07 1.13 -4.23
CA CYS A 286 -15.47 0.42 -5.42
C CYS A 286 -14.27 0.00 -6.29
N LYS A 287 -14.50 -0.97 -7.18
CA LYS A 287 -13.52 -1.41 -8.16
C LYS A 287 -13.09 -0.23 -9.04
N ASN A 288 -11.79 0.05 -9.07
CA ASN A 288 -11.19 1.11 -9.88
C ASN A 288 -9.89 0.60 -10.55
N PRO A 289 -9.55 1.04 -11.77
CA PRO A 289 -8.26 0.71 -12.39
C PRO A 289 -7.03 1.23 -11.63
N SER A 290 -7.18 2.30 -10.85
CA SER A 290 -6.13 2.80 -9.96
C SER A 290 -6.20 2.06 -8.62
N ARG A 291 -5.07 1.48 -8.20
CA ARG A 291 -4.93 0.79 -6.91
C ARG A 291 -5.21 1.73 -5.74
N ASN A 292 -4.69 2.95 -5.80
CA ASN A 292 -4.88 4.03 -4.83
C ASN A 292 -6.38 4.36 -4.65
N LYS A 293 -7.14 4.47 -5.75
CA LYS A 293 -8.59 4.74 -5.71
C LYS A 293 -9.43 3.53 -5.29
N CYS A 294 -8.82 2.36 -5.25
CA CYS A 294 -9.42 1.09 -4.89
C CYS A 294 -9.01 0.66 -3.46
N ALA A 295 -8.45 1.57 -2.65
CA ALA A 295 -7.94 1.27 -1.30
C ALA A 295 -9.05 1.21 -0.23
N LEU A 296 -8.68 0.79 0.99
CA LEU A 296 -9.46 1.00 2.21
C LEU A 296 -9.09 2.33 2.86
N GLY A 297 -10.06 2.97 3.50
CA GLY A 297 -9.87 4.21 4.26
C GLY A 297 -10.49 4.08 5.65
N LEU A 298 -10.00 4.85 6.62
CA LEU A 298 -10.53 4.83 7.98
C LEU A 298 -10.84 6.26 8.42
N ALA A 299 -11.95 6.45 9.13
CA ALA A 299 -12.18 7.63 9.94
C ALA A 299 -12.40 7.24 11.39
N ILE A 300 -11.79 7.97 12.31
CA ILE A 300 -12.12 7.96 13.74
C ILE A 300 -13.04 9.15 14.00
N ARG A 301 -14.18 8.91 14.66
CA ARG A 301 -15.20 9.91 14.96
C ARG A 301 -15.52 9.90 16.46
N LYS A 302 -15.04 10.91 17.19
CA LYS A 302 -15.40 11.17 18.58
C LYS A 302 -16.43 12.28 18.66
N ASN A 303 -16.91 12.58 19.88
CA ASN A 303 -17.94 13.61 20.09
C ASN A 303 -17.48 15.00 19.62
N ASP A 304 -16.21 15.33 19.79
CA ASP A 304 -15.61 16.62 19.48
C ASP A 304 -14.39 16.54 18.57
N LYS A 305 -14.01 15.35 18.08
CA LYS A 305 -12.87 15.15 17.17
C LYS A 305 -13.15 14.19 16.04
N ALA A 306 -12.47 14.39 14.92
CA ALA A 306 -12.43 13.44 13.82
C ALA A 306 -11.03 13.35 13.21
N VAL A 307 -10.59 12.13 12.87
CA VAL A 307 -9.32 11.89 12.18
C VAL A 307 -9.56 11.02 10.96
N ILE A 308 -9.11 11.47 9.78
CA ILE A 308 -9.20 10.71 8.54
C ILE A 308 -7.83 10.08 8.21
N PHE A 309 -7.84 8.78 7.95
CA PHE A 309 -6.75 8.00 7.37
C PHE A 309 -7.14 7.63 5.94
N SER A 310 -6.64 8.39 4.98
CA SER A 310 -7.05 8.26 3.58
C SER A 310 -6.29 7.19 2.81
N GLY A 311 -5.15 6.69 3.33
CA GLY A 311 -4.15 6.03 2.51
C GLY A 311 -3.83 6.93 1.30
N ASP A 312 -3.97 6.37 0.11
CA ASP A 312 -3.66 7.07 -1.15
C ASP A 312 -4.89 7.52 -1.94
N TYR A 313 -6.05 7.66 -1.28
CA TYR A 313 -7.23 8.22 -1.92
C TYR A 313 -6.97 9.56 -2.62
N ASP A 314 -7.73 9.81 -3.69
CA ASP A 314 -7.80 11.17 -4.23
C ASP A 314 -8.51 12.09 -3.22
N TYR A 315 -8.17 13.38 -3.24
CA TYR A 315 -8.86 14.39 -2.42
C TYR A 315 -10.38 14.40 -2.64
N SER A 316 -10.85 14.10 -3.86
CA SER A 316 -12.28 13.99 -4.14
C SER A 316 -12.95 12.83 -3.40
N GLN A 317 -12.26 11.71 -3.19
CA GLN A 317 -12.83 10.59 -2.41
C GLN A 317 -13.02 10.99 -0.96
N VAL A 318 -12.04 11.70 -0.39
CA VAL A 318 -12.15 12.25 0.97
C VAL A 318 -13.28 13.27 1.04
N SER A 319 -13.27 14.24 0.11
CA SER A 319 -14.22 15.35 0.09
C SER A 319 -15.67 14.92 -0.13
N ASP A 320 -15.91 14.04 -1.10
CA ASP A 320 -17.27 13.73 -1.55
C ASP A 320 -17.88 12.51 -0.84
N HIS A 321 -17.06 11.67 -0.18
CA HIS A 321 -17.55 10.45 0.46
C HIS A 321 -17.24 10.33 1.95
N ILE A 322 -16.15 10.91 2.46
CA ILE A 322 -15.81 10.83 3.89
C ILE A 322 -16.32 12.05 4.67
N LEU A 323 -16.00 13.26 4.21
CA LEU A 323 -16.38 14.51 4.90
C LEU A 323 -17.89 14.67 5.15
N PRO A 324 -18.81 14.27 4.25
CA PRO A 324 -20.25 14.40 4.52
C PRO A 324 -20.71 13.67 5.78
N LEU A 325 -19.99 12.62 6.19
CA LEU A 325 -20.29 11.80 7.38
C LEU A 325 -19.70 12.37 8.66
N LEU A 326 -18.82 13.37 8.53
CA LEU A 326 -18.18 14.09 9.61
C LEU A 326 -18.74 15.51 9.74
N ASN A 327 -19.99 15.73 9.29
CA ASN A 327 -20.68 17.02 9.33
C ASN A 327 -21.27 17.34 10.73
N PHE A 328 -20.40 17.40 11.73
CA PHE A 328 -20.73 17.80 13.10
C PHE A 328 -19.66 18.76 13.63
N LYS A 329 -19.90 19.37 14.80
CA LYS A 329 -18.92 20.28 15.40
C LYS A 329 -17.77 19.47 15.99
N CYS A 330 -16.59 19.55 15.39
CA CYS A 330 -15.40 18.84 15.85
C CYS A 330 -14.09 19.46 15.39
N ASP A 331 -13.03 19.10 16.09
CA ASP A 331 -11.64 19.25 15.65
C ASP A 331 -11.30 18.19 14.62
N HIS A 332 -10.89 18.65 13.44
CA HIS A 332 -10.71 17.80 12.28
C HIS A 332 -9.24 17.66 11.93
N TYR A 333 -8.76 16.42 11.90
CA TYR A 333 -7.39 16.06 11.56
C TYR A 333 -7.37 15.19 10.30
N LEU A 334 -6.33 15.34 9.49
CA LEU A 334 -6.15 14.61 8.25
C LEU A 334 -4.76 13.97 8.21
N ILE A 335 -4.70 12.65 8.10
CA ILE A 335 -3.50 11.99 7.58
C ILE A 335 -3.55 12.14 6.07
N VAL A 336 -2.60 12.89 5.52
CA VAL A 336 -2.71 13.46 4.17
C VAL A 336 -2.63 12.38 3.10
N PRO A 337 -3.50 12.41 2.07
CA PRO A 337 -3.49 11.40 1.03
C PRO A 337 -2.19 11.34 0.24
N HIS A 338 -1.75 10.12 -0.10
CA HIS A 338 -0.62 9.86 -1.00
C HIS A 338 0.65 10.60 -0.58
N HIS A 339 0.89 10.71 0.73
CA HIS A 339 2.05 11.42 1.32
C HIS A 339 2.17 12.88 0.85
N GLY A 340 1.04 13.52 0.51
CA GLY A 340 0.99 14.86 -0.06
C GLY A 340 1.49 14.96 -1.52
N GLY A 341 1.73 13.81 -2.18
CA GLY A 341 2.01 13.68 -3.60
C GLY A 341 0.76 13.85 -4.48
N LYS A 342 0.76 13.26 -5.67
CA LYS A 342 -0.36 13.44 -6.62
C LYS A 342 -1.60 12.61 -6.22
N ALA A 343 -2.56 13.24 -5.54
CA ALA A 343 -3.82 12.64 -5.08
C ALA A 343 -5.05 13.27 -5.78
N GLY A 344 -5.07 13.25 -7.12
CA GLY A 344 -6.09 13.94 -7.91
C GLY A 344 -5.98 15.47 -7.83
N SER A 345 -7.04 16.18 -8.23
CA SER A 345 -7.15 17.63 -8.03
C SER A 345 -7.48 17.93 -6.58
N PHE A 346 -6.87 18.96 -6.00
CA PHE A 346 -7.18 19.36 -4.64
C PHE A 346 -8.63 19.86 -4.54
N VAL A 347 -9.42 19.19 -3.70
CA VAL A 347 -10.79 19.54 -3.35
C VAL A 347 -11.06 19.07 -1.93
N TYR A 348 -11.56 19.96 -1.06
CA TYR A 348 -11.77 19.63 0.34
C TYR A 348 -12.99 20.35 0.91
N LYS A 349 -14.18 19.83 0.61
CA LYS A 349 -15.46 20.45 1.00
C LYS A 349 -15.84 20.10 2.45
N HIS A 350 -15.14 20.67 3.42
CA HIS A 350 -15.47 20.45 4.83
C HIS A 350 -16.71 21.25 5.27
N SER A 351 -17.35 20.84 6.37
CA SER A 351 -18.42 21.63 7.00
C SER A 351 -17.85 22.88 7.67
N SER A 352 -18.58 23.99 7.67
CA SER A 352 -18.22 25.17 8.48
C SER A 352 -18.26 24.91 9.99
N LYS A 353 -18.84 23.79 10.41
CA LYS A 353 -18.85 23.31 11.80
C LYS A 353 -17.51 22.66 12.19
N ASN A 354 -16.73 22.19 11.23
CA ASN A 354 -15.44 21.55 11.49
C ASN A 354 -14.38 22.63 11.73
N ARG A 355 -13.61 22.51 12.81
CA ARG A 355 -12.41 23.31 13.05
C ARG A 355 -11.21 22.51 12.57
N LEU A 356 -10.68 22.86 11.39
CA LEU A 356 -9.50 22.19 10.87
C LEU A 356 -8.31 22.40 11.81
N GLN A 357 -7.68 21.30 12.22
CA GLN A 357 -6.50 21.29 13.07
C GLN A 357 -5.29 20.97 12.20
N GLU A 358 -4.80 19.73 12.28
CA GLU A 358 -3.53 19.34 11.69
C GLU A 358 -3.74 18.42 10.48
N ALA A 359 -3.00 18.71 9.41
CA ALA A 359 -2.84 17.83 8.27
C ALA A 359 -1.44 17.23 8.34
N VAL A 360 -1.34 15.94 8.69
CA VAL A 360 -0.08 15.27 8.98
C VAL A 360 0.36 14.45 7.78
N ILE A 361 1.60 14.69 7.33
CA ILE A 361 2.22 14.03 6.20
C ILE A 361 3.34 13.14 6.74
N SER A 362 3.18 11.81 6.62
CA SER A 362 4.28 10.86 6.81
C SER A 362 5.15 10.87 5.56
N VAL A 363 6.28 11.58 5.65
CA VAL A 363 7.19 11.81 4.52
C VAL A 363 8.63 12.00 5.01
N GLY A 364 9.58 11.61 4.18
CA GLY A 364 11.00 11.86 4.34
C GLY A 364 11.71 11.89 3.00
N LYS A 365 13.04 11.76 3.01
CA LYS A 365 13.83 11.76 1.78
C LYS A 365 13.31 10.68 0.83
N ASN A 366 12.90 11.10 -0.36
CA ASN A 366 12.32 10.24 -1.39
C ASN A 366 12.94 10.55 -2.76
N PRO A 367 12.95 9.58 -3.70
CA PRO A 367 13.55 9.76 -5.02
C PRO A 367 12.63 10.51 -6.00
N TYR A 368 11.37 10.76 -5.62
CA TYR A 368 10.34 11.27 -6.53
C TYR A 368 10.69 12.65 -7.08
N LYS A 369 10.26 12.90 -8.32
CA LYS A 369 10.36 14.23 -8.92
C LYS A 369 9.06 14.60 -9.67
N PRO A 370 8.40 15.72 -9.29
CA PRO A 370 8.75 16.59 -8.17
C PRO A 370 8.71 15.83 -6.82
N PRO A 371 9.53 16.23 -5.84
CA PRO A 371 9.61 15.52 -4.57
C PRO A 371 8.27 15.56 -3.85
N HIS A 372 7.94 14.47 -3.17
CA HIS A 372 6.83 14.46 -2.24
C HIS A 372 7.25 15.15 -0.92
N PRO A 373 6.32 15.82 -0.22
CA PRO A 373 5.00 16.24 -0.71
C PRO A 373 5.10 17.34 -1.78
N HIS A 374 4.13 17.39 -2.69
CA HIS A 374 4.04 18.48 -3.67
C HIS A 374 3.75 19.81 -2.95
N SER A 375 4.50 20.85 -3.28
CA SER A 375 4.35 22.19 -2.68
C SER A 375 2.95 22.78 -2.88
N GLY A 376 2.33 22.53 -4.05
CA GLY A 376 0.95 22.93 -4.34
C GLY A 376 -0.04 22.40 -3.31
N ASN A 377 -0.04 21.09 -3.05
CA ASN A 377 -0.93 20.48 -2.06
C ASN A 377 -0.69 21.01 -0.65
N ILE A 378 0.56 21.26 -0.26
CA ILE A 378 0.87 21.86 1.05
C ILE A 378 0.26 23.26 1.16
N ASN A 379 0.40 24.06 0.10
CA ASN A 379 -0.15 25.41 0.07
C ASN A 379 -1.68 25.37 0.11
N ASP A 380 -2.30 24.46 -0.65
CA ASP A 380 -3.75 24.29 -0.68
C ASP A 380 -4.29 23.88 0.71
N LEU A 381 -3.67 22.90 1.37
CA LEU A 381 -4.01 22.50 2.75
C LEU A 381 -3.90 23.67 3.74
N ARG A 382 -2.84 24.48 3.65
CA ARG A 382 -2.68 25.67 4.49
C ARG A 382 -3.73 26.73 4.18
N SER A 383 -4.07 26.92 2.90
CA SER A 383 -5.01 27.95 2.47
C SER A 383 -6.43 27.71 2.99
N ILE A 384 -6.82 26.45 3.15
CA ILE A 384 -8.12 26.09 3.73
C ILE A 384 -8.11 26.07 5.27
N GLY A 385 -6.96 26.28 5.91
CA GLY A 385 -6.84 26.46 7.36
C GLY A 385 -6.19 25.32 8.13
N PHE A 386 -5.67 24.27 7.49
CA PHE A 386 -4.90 23.26 8.22
C PHE A 386 -3.51 23.78 8.62
N LYS A 387 -3.07 23.39 9.81
CA LYS A 387 -1.66 23.36 10.17
C LYS A 387 -1.01 22.10 9.59
N VAL A 388 -0.21 22.26 8.54
CA VAL A 388 0.49 21.12 7.90
C VAL A 388 1.70 20.70 8.73
N ILE A 389 1.72 19.45 9.16
CA ILE A 389 2.82 18.80 9.89
C ILE A 389 3.51 17.80 8.97
N ARG A 390 4.84 17.80 8.94
CA ARG A 390 5.64 16.76 8.27
C ARG A 390 6.52 16.05 9.28
N THR A 391 6.54 14.72 9.22
CA THR A 391 7.31 13.89 10.16
C THR A 391 8.81 14.08 10.01
N ASP A 392 9.33 14.25 8.79
CA ASP A 392 10.74 14.54 8.53
C ASP A 392 11.22 15.86 9.15
N TYR A 393 10.43 16.93 9.05
CA TYR A 393 10.77 18.22 9.65
C TYR A 393 10.64 18.22 11.16
N LYS A 394 9.69 17.42 11.71
CA LYS A 394 9.56 17.23 13.15
C LYS A 394 10.70 16.38 13.72
N GLY A 395 11.26 15.46 12.91
CA GLY A 395 12.32 14.53 13.32
C GLY A 395 11.89 13.46 14.31
N SER A 396 10.59 13.34 14.60
CA SER A 396 10.02 12.38 15.56
C SER A 396 8.58 12.03 15.20
N ASP A 397 8.05 10.98 15.82
CA ASP A 397 6.64 10.60 15.71
C ASP A 397 5.73 11.79 16.08
N HIS A 398 4.59 11.89 15.41
CA HIS A 398 3.59 12.90 15.70
C HIS A 398 2.37 12.29 16.38
N VAL A 399 1.89 12.92 17.45
CA VAL A 399 0.80 12.42 18.27
C VAL A 399 -0.40 13.35 18.17
N ILE A 400 -1.54 12.81 17.76
CA ILE A 400 -2.84 13.48 17.78
C ILE A 400 -3.65 12.92 18.97
N PRO A 401 -3.97 13.72 19.99
CA PRO A 401 -4.86 13.30 21.07
C PRO A 401 -6.31 13.21 20.56
N LEU A 402 -7.01 12.13 20.88
CA LEU A 402 -8.40 11.88 20.49
C LEU A 402 -9.42 12.28 21.55
#